data_AF-A0A1W9LSV5-F1
#
_entry.id   AF-A0A1W9LSV5-F1
#
_cell.length_a   1.000
_cell.length_b   1.000
_cell.length_c   1.000
_cell.angle_alpha   90.00
_cell.angle_beta   90.00
_cell.angle_gamma   90.00
#
_symmetry.space_group_name_H-M   'P 1'
#
loop_
_entity.id
_entity.type
_entity.pdbx_description
1 polymer ?
#
loop_
_entity_poly.entity_id
_entity_poly.type
_entity_poly.pdbx_seq_one_letter_code
_entity_poly.pdbx_strand_id
1 'polypeptide(L)'
;MWQQSDNGSGIDWEHALAYVQTQNNANYLGHNDWRLPNTKELQSIVDYTRSPYATNSANVGPAINALFSCTAILNDGGKADYPYYWTSTSAIPKPNGTYASAWYVAFGQAEDG
;
A
#
# COMPACT_ATOMS: atom_id res chain seq x y z
N MET A 1 14.58 -4.84 -2.20
CA MET A 1 14.55 -3.43 -1.76
C MET A 1 13.13 -2.90 -1.92
N TRP A 2 12.76 -1.83 -1.21
CA TRP A 2 11.44 -1.23 -1.30
C TRP A 2 11.55 0.20 -1.82
N GLN A 3 10.63 0.60 -2.69
CA GLN A 3 10.43 2.00 -3.02
C GLN A 3 9.89 2.71 -1.76
N GLN A 4 10.51 3.83 -1.37
CA GLN A 4 10.14 4.54 -0.14
C GLN A 4 8.89 5.41 -0.30
N SER A 5 8.66 5.94 -1.50
CA SER A 5 7.47 6.72 -1.84
C SER A 5 6.50 5.85 -2.62
N ASP A 6 5.21 6.05 -2.39
CA ASP A 6 4.18 5.40 -3.19
C ASP A 6 4.03 6.02 -4.59
N ASN A 7 3.07 5.50 -5.36
CA ASN A 7 2.76 5.97 -6.70
C ASN A 7 1.95 7.28 -6.72
N GLY A 8 1.58 7.84 -5.56
CA GLY A 8 0.82 9.08 -5.44
C GLY A 8 -0.62 9.04 -5.96
N SER A 9 -1.16 7.87 -6.31
CA SER A 9 -2.49 7.75 -6.92
C SER A 9 -3.19 6.46 -6.55
N GLY A 10 -4.49 6.55 -6.25
CA GLY A 10 -5.34 5.37 -6.07
C GLY A 10 -5.55 4.65 -7.40
N ILE A 11 -5.09 3.41 -7.47
CA ILE A 11 -5.24 2.54 -8.64
C ILE A 11 -5.84 1.20 -8.23
N ASP A 12 -6.54 0.53 -9.13
CA ASP A 12 -6.96 -0.85 -8.90
C ASP A 12 -5.77 -1.83 -8.99
N TRP A 13 -6.04 -3.09 -8.65
CA TRP A 13 -5.01 -4.11 -8.58
C TRP A 13 -4.39 -4.46 -9.95
N GLU A 14 -5.18 -4.45 -11.02
CA GLU A 14 -4.69 -4.74 -12.37
C GLU A 14 -3.73 -3.63 -12.84
N HIS A 15 -4.09 -2.38 -12.59
CA HIS A 15 -3.24 -1.23 -12.85
C HIS A 15 -1.99 -1.23 -11.95
N ALA A 16 -2.06 -1.75 -10.71
CA ALA A 16 -0.89 -1.89 -9.85
C ALA A 16 0.13 -2.90 -10.40
N LEU A 17 -0.35 -4.00 -10.98
CA LEU A 17 0.51 -4.97 -11.69
C LEU A 17 1.12 -4.36 -12.96
N ALA A 18 0.33 -3.60 -13.72
CA ALA A 18 0.80 -2.90 -14.91
C ALA A 18 1.82 -1.79 -14.57
N TYR A 19 1.65 -1.11 -13.44
CA TYR A 19 2.59 -0.11 -12.94
C TYR A 19 3.97 -0.72 -12.72
N VAL A 20 4.04 -1.86 -12.03
CA VAL A 20 5.29 -2.60 -11.82
C VAL A 20 5.97 -2.96 -13.14
N GLN A 21 5.21 -3.49 -14.11
CA GLN A 21 5.72 -3.82 -15.44
C GLN A 21 6.33 -2.58 -16.13
N THR A 22 5.65 -1.45 -16.03
CA THR A 22 6.10 -0.17 -16.58
C THR A 22 7.42 0.27 -15.92
N GLN A 23 7.54 0.17 -14.59
CA GLN A 23 8.78 0.52 -13.88
C GLN A 23 9.94 -0.40 -14.26
N ASN A 24 9.68 -1.69 -14.47
CA ASN A 24 10.70 -2.64 -14.89
C ASN A 24 11.23 -2.33 -16.29
N ASN A 25 10.33 -2.02 -17.23
CA ASN A 25 10.71 -1.62 -18.58
C ASN A 25 11.52 -0.31 -18.58
N ALA A 26 11.25 0.58 -17.63
CA ALA A 26 11.96 1.85 -17.49
C ALA A 26 13.31 1.73 -16.74
N ASN A 27 13.69 0.56 -16.22
CA ASN A 27 14.79 0.40 -15.27
C ASN A 27 14.71 1.42 -14.11
N TYR A 28 13.50 1.60 -13.57
CA TYR A 28 13.21 2.62 -12.57
C TYR A 28 14.14 2.50 -11.35
N LEU A 29 14.73 3.63 -10.94
CA LEU A 29 15.77 3.71 -9.90
C LEU A 29 16.96 2.76 -10.13
N GLY A 30 17.25 2.39 -11.38
CA GLY A 30 18.33 1.46 -11.73
C GLY A 30 17.97 -0.03 -11.60
N HIS A 31 16.69 -0.35 -11.40
CA HIS A 31 16.20 -1.71 -11.18
C HIS A 31 15.09 -2.09 -12.16
N ASN A 32 15.04 -3.36 -12.53
CA ASN A 32 14.04 -3.94 -13.44
C ASN A 32 13.39 -5.23 -12.91
N ASP A 33 13.56 -5.49 -11.62
CA ASP A 33 13.05 -6.64 -10.88
C ASP A 33 12.02 -6.23 -9.82
N TRP A 34 11.35 -5.08 -10.02
CA TRP A 34 10.25 -4.63 -9.18
C TRP A 34 9.10 -5.63 -9.22
N ARG A 35 8.44 -5.77 -8.07
CA ARG A 35 7.22 -6.56 -7.90
C ARG A 35 6.33 -5.95 -6.82
N LEU A 36 5.05 -6.32 -6.83
CA LEU A 36 4.19 -6.04 -5.69
C LEU A 36 4.63 -6.88 -4.47
N PRO A 37 4.64 -6.29 -3.26
CA PRO A 37 4.88 -7.02 -2.02
C PRO A 37 3.81 -8.09 -1.81
N ASN A 38 4.14 -9.20 -1.16
CA ASN A 38 3.12 -10.12 -0.67
C ASN A 38 2.52 -9.62 0.66
N THR A 39 1.43 -10.24 1.13
CA THR A 39 0.75 -9.79 2.36
C THR A 39 1.66 -9.81 3.59
N LYS A 40 2.52 -10.83 3.73
CA LYS A 40 3.42 -10.94 4.89
C LYS A 40 4.51 -9.86 4.87
N GLU A 41 4.96 -9.46 3.70
CA GLU A 41 5.94 -8.39 3.53
C GLU A 41 5.34 -7.02 3.86
N LEU A 42 4.10 -6.74 3.44
CA LEU A 42 3.43 -5.51 3.88
C LEU A 42 3.14 -5.53 5.38
N GLN A 43 2.73 -6.68 5.93
CA GLN A 43 2.50 -6.80 7.37
C GLN A 43 3.78 -6.64 8.19
N SER A 44 4.95 -7.09 7.69
CA SER A 44 6.20 -6.99 8.44
C SER A 44 6.74 -5.56 8.54
N ILE A 45 6.26 -4.63 7.71
CA ILE A 45 6.64 -3.21 7.75
C ILE A 45 5.61 -2.32 8.45
N VAL A 46 4.52 -2.90 8.97
CA VAL A 46 3.57 -2.19 9.84
C VAL A 46 4.27 -1.77 11.12
N ASP A 47 4.13 -0.50 11.48
CA ASP A 47 4.58 0.04 12.76
C ASP A 47 3.37 0.29 13.66
N TYR A 48 3.11 -0.67 14.55
CA TYR A 48 2.00 -0.61 15.50
C TYR A 48 2.16 0.45 16.60
N THR A 49 3.31 1.13 16.69
CA THR A 49 3.49 2.26 17.59
C THR A 49 2.96 3.57 17.01
N ARG A 50 2.67 3.57 15.70
CA ARG A 50 2.18 4.73 14.94
C ARG A 50 0.74 4.51 14.50
N SER A 51 -0.02 5.60 14.46
CA SER A 51 -1.35 5.62 13.87
C SER A 51 -1.80 7.05 13.60
N PRO A 52 -2.82 7.27 12.76
CA PRO A 52 -3.37 8.60 12.52
C PRO A 52 -3.90 9.28 13.81
N TYR A 53 -4.20 8.49 14.85
CA TYR A 53 -4.79 8.94 16.12
C TYR A 53 -3.94 8.58 17.34
N ALA A 54 -2.63 8.43 17.16
CA ALA A 54 -1.74 8.15 18.27
C ALA A 54 -1.86 9.24 19.34
N THR A 55 -1.92 8.85 20.62
CA THR A 55 -2.01 9.80 21.74
C THR A 55 -0.73 10.63 21.88
N ASN A 56 0.42 10.06 21.51
CA ASN A 56 1.67 10.78 21.40
C ASN A 56 1.78 11.43 20.02
N SER A 57 1.90 12.76 19.97
CA SER A 57 2.03 13.52 18.73
C SER A 57 3.22 13.11 17.86
N ALA A 58 4.29 12.57 18.47
CA ALA A 58 5.45 12.06 17.72
C ALA A 58 5.13 10.80 16.88
N ASN A 59 4.05 10.10 17.21
CA ASN A 59 3.65 8.86 16.57
C ASN A 59 2.46 9.03 15.61
N VAL A 60 1.95 10.26 15.46
CA VAL A 60 0.86 10.57 14.54
C VAL A 60 1.35 10.44 13.10
N GLY A 61 0.69 9.59 12.32
CA GLY A 61 1.05 9.33 10.92
C GLY A 61 0.59 7.95 10.43
N PRO A 62 1.05 7.51 9.24
CA PRO A 62 0.69 6.19 8.73
C PRO A 62 1.31 5.11 9.63
N ALA A 63 0.57 4.01 9.84
CA ALA A 63 0.99 2.85 10.64
C ALA A 63 2.05 1.99 9.94
N ILE A 64 3.08 2.61 9.38
CA ILE A 64 4.19 2.00 8.65
C ILE A 64 5.51 2.57 9.19
N ASN A 65 6.62 1.86 9.00
CA ASN A 65 7.93 2.39 9.37
C ASN A 65 8.19 3.79 8.76
N ALA A 66 8.76 4.71 9.54
CA ALA A 66 9.01 6.11 9.16
C ALA A 66 9.95 6.29 7.95
N LEU A 67 10.65 5.25 7.52
CA LEU A 67 11.39 5.23 6.25
C LEU A 67 10.49 5.33 5.00
N PHE A 68 9.19 5.04 5.14
CA PHE A 68 8.22 5.09 4.04
C PHE A 68 7.37 6.35 4.10
N SER A 69 7.11 6.91 2.92
CA SER A 69 6.21 8.05 2.71
C SER A 69 4.91 7.56 2.07
N CYS A 70 3.80 7.79 2.77
CA CYS A 70 2.45 7.52 2.26
C CYS A 70 1.79 8.81 1.82
N THR A 71 1.19 8.81 0.63
CA THR A 71 0.36 9.92 0.15
C THR A 71 -0.88 10.02 1.04
N ALA A 72 -1.11 11.21 1.61
CA ALA A 72 -2.29 11.46 2.44
C ALA A 72 -3.54 11.56 1.57
N ILE A 73 -4.64 10.98 2.06
CA ILE A 73 -5.97 11.03 1.45
C ILE A 73 -6.94 11.72 2.43
N LEU A 74 -8.15 12.01 1.95
CA LEU A 74 -9.26 12.38 2.82
C LEU A 74 -10.15 11.15 3.01
N ASN A 75 -10.49 10.85 4.26
CA ASN A 75 -11.48 9.84 4.59
C ASN A 75 -12.92 10.35 4.38
N ASP A 76 -13.93 9.52 4.63
CA ASP A 76 -15.33 9.89 4.37
C ASP A 76 -15.79 11.03 5.31
N GLY A 77 -15.12 11.18 6.45
CA GLY A 77 -15.29 12.31 7.38
C GLY A 77 -14.56 13.60 6.98
N GLY A 78 -13.87 13.64 5.84
CA GLY A 78 -13.11 14.80 5.37
C GLY A 78 -11.82 15.08 6.17
N LYS A 79 -11.35 14.11 6.96
CA LYS A 79 -10.11 14.20 7.73
C LYS A 79 -8.95 13.59 6.96
N ALA A 80 -7.74 14.07 7.23
CA ALA A 80 -6.54 13.50 6.67
C ALA A 80 -6.33 12.08 7.19
N ASP A 81 -6.11 11.15 6.27
CA ASP A 81 -5.87 9.73 6.53
C ASP A 81 -4.90 9.15 5.50
N TYR A 82 -4.64 7.85 5.57
CA TYR A 82 -3.72 7.15 4.69
C TYR A 82 -4.39 5.97 3.99
N PRO A 83 -3.98 5.67 2.73
CA PRO A 83 -4.63 4.66 1.92
C PRO A 83 -4.25 3.25 2.36
N TYR A 84 -4.80 2.28 1.62
CA TYR A 84 -4.33 0.91 1.61
C TYR A 84 -3.43 0.65 0.41
N TYR A 85 -2.60 -0.39 0.54
CA TYR A 85 -1.64 -0.80 -0.47
C TYR A 85 -1.89 -2.23 -0.92
N TRP A 86 -1.88 -2.44 -2.23
CA TRP A 86 -2.12 -3.74 -2.85
C TRP A 86 -0.96 -4.71 -2.63
N THR A 87 -1.30 -5.98 -2.45
CA THR A 87 -0.34 -7.09 -2.42
C THR A 87 -0.37 -7.88 -3.73
N SER A 88 0.68 -8.65 -3.99
CA SER A 88 0.70 -9.71 -5.02
C SER A 88 -0.09 -10.97 -4.62
N THR A 89 -0.64 -11.03 -3.40
CA THR A 89 -1.37 -12.21 -2.93
C THR A 89 -2.81 -12.13 -3.39
N SER A 90 -3.22 -13.02 -4.28
CA SER A 90 -4.60 -13.13 -4.74
C SER A 90 -5.52 -13.61 -3.63
N ALA A 91 -6.71 -13.01 -3.50
CA ALA A 91 -7.70 -13.38 -2.48
C ALA A 91 -8.58 -14.57 -2.92
N ILE A 92 -9.06 -14.60 -4.17
CA ILE A 92 -9.91 -15.68 -4.70
C ILE A 92 -9.68 -15.83 -6.22
N PRO A 93 -9.35 -17.04 -6.74
CA PRO A 93 -9.38 -17.30 -8.18
C PRO A 93 -10.83 -17.37 -8.68
N LYS A 94 -11.12 -16.67 -9.78
CA LYS A 94 -12.36 -16.88 -10.55
C LYS A 94 -12.31 -18.27 -11.22
N PRO A 95 -13.47 -18.86 -11.56
CA PRO A 95 -13.54 -20.15 -12.27
C PRO A 95 -12.77 -20.20 -13.60
N ASN A 96 -12.49 -19.05 -14.20
CA ASN A 96 -11.73 -18.90 -15.45
C ASN A 96 -10.20 -18.76 -15.23
N GLY A 97 -9.71 -18.93 -14.00
CA GLY A 97 -8.29 -18.81 -13.68
C GLY A 97 -7.77 -17.37 -13.55
N THR A 98 -8.63 -16.35 -13.64
CA THR A 98 -8.23 -14.96 -13.37
C THR A 98 -8.48 -14.61 -11.90
N TYR A 99 -7.72 -13.68 -11.35
CA TYR A 99 -7.91 -13.23 -9.97
C TYR A 99 -8.70 -11.91 -9.98
N ALA A 100 -9.84 -11.88 -9.28
CA ALA A 100 -10.71 -10.70 -9.25
C ALA A 100 -10.39 -9.74 -8.09
N SER A 101 -9.64 -10.25 -7.13
CA SER A 101 -9.43 -9.61 -5.83
C SER A 101 -8.05 -10.01 -5.33
N ALA A 102 -7.37 -9.06 -4.71
CA ALA A 102 -6.12 -9.28 -4.00
C ALA A 102 -6.25 -8.78 -2.57
N TRP A 103 -5.37 -9.27 -1.71
CA TRP A 103 -5.24 -8.74 -0.37
C TRP A 103 -4.59 -7.36 -0.42
N TYR A 104 -4.96 -6.50 0.51
CA TYR A 104 -4.34 -5.21 0.75
C TYR A 104 -3.95 -5.09 2.22
N VAL A 105 -3.10 -4.12 2.53
CA VAL A 105 -2.81 -3.70 3.91
C VAL A 105 -3.05 -2.22 4.02
N ALA A 106 -3.88 -1.81 4.98
CA ALA A 106 -4.14 -0.40 5.28
C ALA A 106 -3.15 0.12 6.31
N PHE A 107 -2.64 1.33 6.09
CA PHE A 107 -1.83 2.05 7.08
C PHE A 107 -2.53 3.28 7.65
N GLY A 108 -3.74 3.59 7.16
CA GLY A 108 -4.65 4.58 7.73
C GLY A 108 -5.67 3.98 8.69
N GLN A 109 -6.74 4.72 8.94
CA GLN A 109 -7.82 4.31 9.83
C GLN A 109 -8.72 3.25 9.16
N ALA A 110 -9.21 2.30 9.96
CA ALA A 110 -10.45 1.62 9.63
C ALA A 110 -11.63 2.50 10.09
N GLU A 111 -12.46 2.95 9.16
CA GLU A 111 -13.69 3.64 9.50
C GLU A 111 -14.79 2.61 9.79
N ASP A 112 -15.37 2.67 10.98
CA ASP A 112 -16.58 1.93 11.30
C ASP A 112 -17.75 2.66 10.62
N GLY A 113 -18.40 1.99 9.65
CA GLY A 113 -19.55 2.51 8.93
C GLY A 113 -20.86 2.51 9.72
#